data_AF-A0A7S3HPF4-F1
#
_entry.id   AF-A0A7S3HPF4-F1
#
_cell.length_a   1.000
_cell.length_b   1.000
_cell.length_c   1.000
_cell.angle_alpha   90.00
_cell.angle_beta   90.00
_cell.angle_gamma   90.00
#
_symmetry.space_group_name_H-M   'P 1'
#
loop_
_entity.id
_entity.type
_entity.pdbx_description
1 polymer ?
#
loop_
_entity_poly.entity_id
_entity_poly.type
_entity_poly.pdbx_seq_one_letter_code
_entity_poly.pdbx_strand_id
1 'polypeptide(L)'
;KYAQGNLKVVDSLKLESHKTKYMVHHLRRLLGRRCKSAMLVHEGHVDVNDNCRWASAHIPSVRRENVEGISVYNLLKYHQLVITEAALAKLIREIQTYPKKHGWGQKFATPDGRPAPVPEKVAGWNNAWIARKERLMSAEFRAKEFFQEQQKWKWSAELRG
;
A
#
# COMPACT_ATOMS: atom_id res chain seq x y z
N LYS A 1 -26.46 4.64 5.03
CA LYS A 1 -26.78 4.26 6.43
C LYS A 1 -26.86 5.46 7.37
N TYR A 2 -25.84 6.31 7.43
CA TYR A 2 -25.84 7.52 8.28
C TYR A 2 -27.02 8.46 8.01
N ALA A 3 -27.25 8.83 6.74
CA ALA A 3 -28.38 9.69 6.36
C ALA A 3 -29.77 9.12 6.71
N GLN A 4 -29.88 7.81 6.92
CA GLN A 4 -31.12 7.13 7.32
C GLN A 4 -31.23 6.97 8.85
N GLY A 5 -30.27 7.48 9.63
CA GLY A 5 -30.20 7.28 11.09
C GLY A 5 -29.88 5.84 11.51
N ASN A 6 -29.47 4.97 10.58
CA ASN A 6 -29.27 3.53 10.80
C ASN A 6 -27.81 3.16 11.15
N LEU A 7 -26.98 4.15 11.46
CA LEU A 7 -25.58 3.96 11.87
C LEU A 7 -25.43 4.38 13.32
N LYS A 8 -24.81 3.53 14.13
CA LYS A 8 -24.42 3.83 15.51
C LYS A 8 -22.94 3.56 15.69
N VAL A 9 -22.26 4.50 16.34
CA VAL A 9 -20.85 4.38 16.72
C VAL A 9 -20.79 4.06 18.22
N VAL A 10 -19.94 3.13 18.59
CA VAL A 10 -19.72 2.71 19.98
C VAL A 10 -18.22 2.64 20.27
N ASP A 11 -17.82 2.77 21.53
CA ASP A 11 -16.40 2.72 21.86
C ASP A 11 -15.84 1.29 21.71
N SER A 12 -16.58 0.30 22.24
CA SER A 12 -16.20 -1.11 22.18
C SER A 12 -17.40 -2.07 22.30
N LEU A 13 -17.19 -3.31 21.88
CA LEU A 13 -18.15 -4.42 21.95
C LEU A 13 -17.68 -5.47 22.96
N LYS A 14 -17.56 -5.05 24.22
CA LYS A 14 -17.16 -5.92 25.34
C LYS A 14 -18.40 -6.35 26.13
N LEU A 15 -18.63 -7.66 26.20
CA LEU A 15 -19.74 -8.27 26.94
C LEU A 15 -19.24 -9.03 28.17
N GLU A 16 -19.90 -8.86 29.31
CA GLU A 16 -19.56 -9.60 30.54
C GLU A 16 -19.79 -11.10 30.41
N SER A 17 -20.82 -11.50 29.65
CA SER A 17 -21.22 -12.90 29.49
C SER A 17 -21.39 -13.27 28.02
N HIS A 18 -21.06 -14.52 27.69
CA HIS A 18 -21.25 -15.11 26.36
C HIS A 18 -22.72 -15.44 26.03
N LYS A 19 -23.64 -15.29 26.98
CA LYS A 19 -25.05 -15.65 26.78
C LYS A 19 -25.75 -14.66 25.86
N THR A 20 -26.45 -15.18 24.85
CA THR A 20 -27.20 -14.41 23.83
C THR A 20 -28.22 -13.44 24.43
N LYS A 21 -28.85 -13.79 25.56
CA LYS A 21 -29.83 -12.94 26.27
C LYS A 21 -29.26 -11.56 26.60
N TYR A 22 -28.02 -11.48 27.09
CA TYR A 22 -27.39 -10.21 27.43
C TYR A 22 -27.12 -9.40 26.17
N MET A 23 -26.59 -10.03 25.13
CA MET A 23 -26.35 -9.38 23.84
C MET A 23 -27.64 -8.79 23.24
N VAL A 24 -28.72 -9.57 23.21
CA VAL A 24 -30.04 -9.09 22.75
C VAL A 24 -30.54 -7.93 23.61
N HIS A 25 -30.33 -7.96 24.92
CA HIS A 25 -30.71 -6.89 25.82
C HIS A 25 -29.95 -5.59 25.50
N HIS A 26 -28.62 -5.65 25.34
CA HIS A 26 -27.79 -4.49 24.97
C HIS A 26 -28.15 -3.95 23.57
N LEU A 27 -28.34 -4.82 22.58
CA LEU A 27 -28.73 -4.41 21.23
C LEU A 27 -30.10 -3.73 21.21
N ARG A 28 -31.08 -4.21 21.98
CA ARG A 28 -32.39 -3.56 22.11
C ARG A 28 -32.32 -2.22 22.81
N ARG A 29 -31.38 -2.03 23.73
CA ARG A 29 -31.11 -0.75 24.39
C ARG A 29 -30.48 0.24 23.42
N LEU A 30 -29.52 -0.21 22.60
CA LEU A 30 -28.77 0.63 21.65
C LEU A 30 -29.58 0.99 20.40
N LEU A 31 -30.27 0.01 19.80
CA LEU A 31 -30.93 0.11 18.50
C LEU A 31 -32.45 0.23 18.60
N GLY A 32 -33.00 0.07 19.81
CA GLY A 32 -34.43 0.05 20.06
C GLY A 32 -35.09 -1.32 19.86
N ARG A 33 -36.32 -1.45 20.36
CA ARG A 33 -37.09 -2.71 20.35
C ARG A 33 -37.49 -3.20 18.95
N ARG A 34 -37.57 -2.31 17.96
CA ARG A 34 -38.01 -2.60 16.58
C ARG A 34 -36.85 -2.93 15.62
N CYS A 35 -35.67 -3.21 16.14
CA CYS A 35 -34.52 -3.58 15.31
C CYS A 35 -34.74 -4.95 14.65
N LYS A 36 -34.79 -4.99 13.32
CA LYS A 36 -34.96 -6.22 12.53
C LYS A 36 -33.66 -7.03 12.46
N SER A 37 -32.57 -6.36 12.08
CA SER A 37 -31.27 -6.98 11.87
C SER A 37 -30.15 -5.96 12.07
N ALA A 38 -28.99 -6.43 12.56
CA ALA A 38 -27.86 -5.57 12.89
C ALA A 38 -26.54 -6.18 12.41
N MET A 39 -25.70 -5.35 11.82
CA MET A 39 -24.30 -5.68 11.52
C MET A 39 -23.41 -5.01 12.57
N LEU A 40 -22.52 -5.78 13.16
CA LEU A 40 -21.54 -5.33 14.14
C LEU A 40 -20.17 -5.36 13.50
N VAL A 41 -19.49 -4.24 13.54
CA VAL A 41 -18.17 -4.06 12.96
C VAL A 41 -17.20 -3.66 14.06
N HIS A 42 -16.08 -4.35 14.10
CA HIS A 42 -14.99 -4.18 15.08
C HIS A 42 -13.64 -4.37 14.38
N GLU A 43 -12.56 -4.02 15.08
CA GLU A 43 -11.18 -4.14 14.63
C GLU A 43 -10.43 -5.24 15.40
N GLY A 44 -10.37 -6.43 14.80
CA GLY A 44 -9.59 -7.54 15.34
C GLY A 44 -10.08 -8.01 16.72
N HIS A 45 -9.26 -7.83 17.75
CA HIS A 45 -9.50 -8.27 19.14
C HIS A 45 -9.33 -7.15 20.18
N VAL A 46 -9.06 -5.91 19.75
CA VAL A 46 -8.74 -4.80 20.67
C VAL A 46 -10.02 -4.23 21.32
N ASP A 47 -11.05 -4.11 20.50
CA ASP A 47 -12.33 -3.45 20.79
C ASP A 47 -13.48 -4.45 20.97
N VAL A 48 -13.23 -5.76 20.84
CA VAL A 48 -14.22 -6.83 21.01
C VAL A 48 -13.65 -7.94 21.90
N ASN A 49 -14.51 -8.64 22.65
CA ASN A 49 -14.10 -9.82 23.41
C ASN A 49 -14.75 -11.12 22.89
N ASP A 50 -14.22 -12.26 23.34
CA ASP A 50 -14.72 -13.58 22.92
C ASP A 50 -16.16 -13.85 23.34
N ASN A 51 -16.60 -13.27 24.47
CA ASN A 51 -17.99 -13.31 24.88
C ASN A 51 -18.92 -12.74 23.80
N CYS A 52 -18.56 -11.59 23.21
CA CYS A 52 -19.32 -11.02 22.11
C CYS A 52 -19.29 -11.90 20.86
N ARG A 53 -18.17 -12.56 20.57
CA ARG A 53 -18.06 -13.52 19.46
C ARG A 53 -19.03 -14.68 19.64
N TRP A 54 -19.04 -15.33 20.81
CA TRP A 54 -19.90 -16.47 21.09
C TRP A 54 -21.39 -16.09 21.17
N ALA A 55 -21.70 -14.94 21.78
CA ALA A 55 -23.07 -14.45 21.91
C ALA A 55 -23.68 -14.06 20.55
N SER A 56 -22.90 -13.40 19.68
CA SER A 56 -23.38 -12.97 18.37
C SER A 56 -23.54 -14.13 17.37
N ALA A 57 -22.68 -15.16 17.45
CA ALA A 57 -22.72 -16.30 16.53
C ALA A 57 -24.06 -17.06 16.50
N HIS A 58 -24.80 -17.05 17.61
CA HIS A 58 -26.07 -17.78 17.76
C HIS A 58 -27.32 -16.91 17.50
N ILE A 59 -27.16 -15.65 17.06
CA ILE A 59 -28.29 -14.76 16.78
C ILE A 59 -28.38 -14.55 15.25
N PRO A 60 -29.32 -15.20 14.54
CA PRO A 60 -29.35 -15.17 13.06
C PRO A 60 -29.49 -13.77 12.45
N SER A 61 -30.20 -12.87 13.14
CA SER A 61 -30.44 -11.49 12.70
C SER A 61 -29.25 -10.56 12.94
N VAL A 62 -28.20 -11.03 13.61
CA VAL A 62 -27.02 -10.25 13.95
C VAL A 62 -25.80 -10.89 13.30
N ARG A 63 -24.97 -10.07 12.64
CA ARG A 63 -23.71 -10.55 12.07
C ARG A 63 -22.57 -9.70 12.57
N ARG A 64 -21.51 -10.35 13.03
CA ARG A 64 -20.25 -9.72 13.42
C ARG A 64 -19.24 -9.88 12.30
N GLU A 65 -18.64 -8.79 11.85
CA GLU A 65 -17.56 -8.80 10.85
C GLU A 65 -16.38 -7.96 11.31
N ASN A 66 -15.17 -8.34 10.88
CA ASN A 66 -14.01 -7.47 10.99
C ASN A 66 -14.07 -6.40 9.89
N VAL A 67 -13.32 -5.30 10.04
CA VAL A 67 -13.26 -4.22 9.01
C VAL A 67 -12.93 -4.75 7.61
N GLU A 68 -12.02 -5.72 7.54
CA GLU A 68 -11.59 -6.36 6.29
C GLU A 68 -12.66 -7.25 5.64
N GLY A 69 -13.59 -7.78 6.43
CA GLY A 69 -14.68 -8.66 5.98
C GLY A 69 -15.96 -7.90 5.58
N ILE A 70 -15.95 -6.56 5.63
CA ILE A 70 -17.12 -5.77 5.25
C ILE A 70 -17.27 -5.80 3.73
N SER A 71 -18.49 -6.16 3.31
CA SER A 71 -18.93 -6.09 1.92
C SER A 71 -20.16 -5.20 1.83
N VAL A 72 -20.34 -4.53 0.69
CA VAL A 72 -21.54 -3.75 0.38
C VAL A 72 -22.80 -4.60 0.51
N TYR A 73 -22.72 -5.88 0.12
CA TYR A 73 -23.84 -6.82 0.28
C TYR A 73 -24.25 -6.97 1.74
N ASN A 74 -23.29 -7.12 2.65
CA ASN A 74 -23.56 -7.20 4.08
C ASN A 74 -24.21 -5.89 4.58
N LEU A 75 -23.69 -4.74 4.16
CA LEU A 75 -24.24 -3.43 4.54
C LEU A 75 -25.68 -3.24 4.07
N LEU A 76 -26.06 -3.76 2.90
CA LEU A 76 -27.42 -3.69 2.38
C LEU A 76 -28.35 -4.70 3.07
N LYS A 77 -27.85 -5.91 3.35
CA LYS A 77 -28.61 -7.00 3.97
C LYS A 77 -29.06 -6.68 5.41
N TYR A 78 -28.18 -6.10 6.22
CA TYR A 78 -28.50 -5.76 7.61
C TYR A 78 -29.04 -4.34 7.72
N HIS A 79 -30.14 -4.15 8.46
CA HIS A 79 -30.83 -2.85 8.53
C HIS A 79 -30.00 -1.84 9.31
N GLN A 80 -29.58 -2.20 10.52
CA GLN A 80 -28.76 -1.38 11.42
C GLN A 80 -27.28 -1.73 11.27
N LEU A 81 -26.42 -0.71 11.40
CA LEU A 81 -24.97 -0.85 11.45
C LEU A 81 -24.46 -0.28 12.78
N VAL A 82 -23.75 -1.12 13.55
CA VAL A 82 -23.02 -0.72 14.75
C VAL A 82 -21.54 -0.89 14.43
N ILE A 83 -20.77 0.18 14.54
CA ILE A 83 -19.33 0.18 14.28
C ILE A 83 -18.61 0.68 15.53
N THR A 84 -17.50 0.04 15.88
CA THR A 84 -16.63 0.56 16.93
C THR A 84 -15.84 1.77 16.43
N GLU A 85 -15.39 2.63 17.34
CA GLU A 85 -14.56 3.79 16.99
C GLU A 85 -13.25 3.36 16.30
N ALA A 86 -12.58 2.33 16.82
CA ALA A 86 -11.36 1.77 16.24
C ALA A 86 -11.59 1.29 14.79
N ALA A 87 -12.66 0.51 14.59
CA ALA A 87 -13.04 0.04 13.26
C ALA A 87 -13.38 1.17 12.29
N LEU A 88 -14.06 2.22 12.77
CA LEU A 88 -14.39 3.38 11.96
C LEU A 88 -13.12 4.12 11.51
N ALA A 89 -12.17 4.33 12.42
CA ALA A 89 -10.89 4.96 12.12
C ALA A 89 -10.11 4.15 11.08
N LYS A 90 -10.01 2.82 11.25
CA LYS A 90 -9.39 1.93 10.26
C LYS A 90 -10.10 2.01 8.92
N LEU A 91 -11.43 1.96 8.89
CA LEU A 91 -12.21 2.01 7.65
C LEU A 91 -11.98 3.33 6.89
N ILE A 92 -11.97 4.47 7.57
CA ILE A 92 -11.67 5.78 6.97
C ILE A 92 -10.27 5.78 6.38
N ARG A 93 -9.27 5.26 7.12
CA ARG A 93 -7.89 5.15 6.66
C ARG A 93 -7.79 4.29 5.40
N GLU A 94 -8.43 3.12 5.38
CA GLU A 94 -8.42 2.23 4.21
C GLU A 94 -9.05 2.93 3.00
N ILE A 95 -10.22 3.57 3.15
CA ILE A 95 -10.89 4.29 2.06
C ILE A 95 -10.01 5.42 1.48
N GLN A 96 -9.34 6.18 2.34
CA GLN A 96 -8.44 7.26 1.90
C GLN A 96 -7.15 6.75 1.27
N THR A 97 -6.63 5.61 1.73
CA THR A 97 -5.35 5.04 1.28
C THR A 97 -5.51 4.18 0.02
N TYR A 98 -6.69 3.58 -0.20
CA TYR A 98 -6.96 2.65 -1.28
C TYR A 98 -6.58 3.17 -2.68
N PRO A 99 -6.93 4.41 -3.09
CA PRO A 99 -6.54 4.94 -4.40
C PRO A 99 -5.01 5.04 -4.58
N LYS A 100 -4.28 5.35 -3.50
CA LYS A 100 -2.82 5.42 -3.50
C LYS A 100 -2.21 4.03 -3.65
N LYS A 101 -2.72 3.04 -2.90
CA LYS A 101 -2.26 1.64 -2.95
C LYS A 101 -2.41 1.02 -4.33
N HIS A 102 -3.48 1.35 -5.05
CA HIS A 102 -3.72 0.86 -6.41
C HIS A 102 -3.05 1.70 -7.51
N GLY A 103 -2.29 2.75 -7.14
CA GLY A 103 -1.61 3.61 -8.11
C GLY A 103 -2.57 4.39 -9.02
N TRP A 104 -3.79 4.64 -8.55
CA TRP A 104 -4.82 5.42 -9.25
C TRP A 104 -4.61 6.94 -9.11
N GLY A 105 -3.57 7.38 -8.38
CA GLY A 105 -3.14 8.77 -8.30
C GLY A 105 -2.15 9.16 -9.40
N GLN A 106 -1.76 10.43 -9.44
CA GLN A 106 -0.70 10.93 -10.32
C GLN A 106 0.62 10.21 -10.00
N LYS A 107 1.14 9.42 -10.95
CA LYS A 107 2.40 8.68 -10.81
C LYS A 107 3.64 9.56 -11.00
N PHE A 108 3.49 10.67 -11.70
CA PHE A 108 4.56 11.57 -12.06
C PHE A 108 4.30 12.96 -11.48
N ALA A 109 5.36 13.67 -11.10
CA ALA A 109 5.28 15.01 -10.52
C ALA A 109 4.83 16.09 -11.52
N THR A 110 4.78 15.76 -12.81
CA THR A 110 4.27 16.63 -13.86
C THR A 110 2.77 16.90 -13.63
N PRO A 111 2.29 18.16 -13.75
CA PRO A 111 0.86 18.49 -13.62
C PRO A 111 -0.05 17.64 -14.52
N ASP A 112 0.46 17.25 -15.70
CA ASP A 112 -0.24 16.44 -16.70
C ASP A 112 -0.22 14.94 -16.42
N GLY A 113 0.44 14.48 -15.36
CA GLY A 113 0.55 13.06 -15.01
C GLY A 113 1.33 12.21 -16.02
N ARG A 114 2.16 12.83 -16.86
CA ARG A 114 3.10 12.17 -17.80
C ARG A 114 4.51 12.12 -17.20
N PRO A 115 5.35 11.14 -17.55
CA PRO A 115 6.76 11.15 -17.18
C PRO A 115 7.41 12.44 -17.65
N ALA A 116 8.29 13.00 -16.81
CA ALA A 116 9.06 14.18 -17.18
C ALA A 116 9.85 13.88 -18.47
N PRO A 117 9.89 14.83 -19.43
CA PRO A 117 10.68 14.64 -20.63
C PRO A 117 12.14 14.38 -20.25
N VAL A 118 12.79 13.45 -20.96
CA VAL A 118 14.22 13.19 -20.76
C VAL A 118 14.96 14.49 -21.08
N PRO A 119 15.80 15.02 -20.17
CA PRO A 119 16.50 16.27 -20.42
C PRO A 119 17.42 16.13 -21.62
N GLU A 120 17.38 17.10 -22.53
CA GLU A 120 18.33 17.17 -23.63
C GLU A 120 19.72 17.49 -23.09
N LYS A 121 20.73 16.76 -23.60
CA LYS A 121 22.12 17.04 -23.23
C LYS A 121 22.52 18.39 -23.82
N VAL A 122 23.08 19.25 -22.97
CA VAL A 122 23.63 20.54 -23.41
C VAL A 122 24.74 20.29 -24.44
N ALA A 123 24.60 20.89 -25.61
CA ALA A 123 25.58 20.78 -26.69
C ALA A 123 26.96 21.24 -26.20
N GLY A 124 27.98 20.40 -26.39
CA GLY A 124 29.37 20.72 -26.07
C GLY A 124 29.80 20.48 -24.62
N TRP A 125 28.89 20.18 -23.70
CA TRP A 125 29.21 19.96 -22.28
C TRP A 125 30.20 18.80 -22.07
N ASN A 126 30.16 17.77 -22.92
CA ASN A 126 31.01 16.59 -22.81
C ASN A 126 32.22 16.60 -23.77
N ASN A 127 32.48 17.69 -24.50
CA ASN A 127 33.55 17.75 -25.51
C ASN A 127 34.93 17.45 -24.92
N ALA A 128 35.25 18.09 -23.77
CA ALA A 128 36.53 17.88 -23.10
C ALA A 128 36.69 16.43 -22.61
N TRP A 129 35.60 15.80 -22.20
CA TRP A 129 35.58 14.42 -21.75
C TRP A 129 35.75 13.43 -22.91
N ILE A 130 35.08 13.67 -24.05
CA ILE A 130 35.23 12.89 -25.28
C ILE A 130 36.68 12.98 -25.77
N ALA A 131 37.22 14.19 -25.91
CA ALA A 131 38.61 14.40 -26.33
C ALA A 131 39.61 13.70 -25.41
N ARG A 132 39.35 13.70 -24.09
CA ARG A 132 40.17 12.96 -23.12
C ARG A 132 40.06 11.45 -23.33
N LYS A 133 38.86 10.91 -23.56
CA LYS A 133 38.65 9.49 -23.82
C LYS A 133 39.32 9.03 -25.12
N GLU A 134 39.23 9.81 -26.19
CA GLU A 134 39.92 9.54 -27.45
C GLU A 134 41.45 9.54 -27.29
N ARG A 135 42.00 10.49 -26.52
CA ARG A 135 43.43 10.51 -26.17
C ARG A 135 43.87 9.26 -25.40
N LEU A 136 43.05 8.81 -24.45
CA LEU A 136 43.37 7.59 -23.68
C LEU A 136 43.32 6.34 -24.56
N MET A 137 42.28 6.19 -25.37
CA MET A 137 42.15 5.06 -26.30
C MET A 137 43.31 5.03 -27.30
N SER A 138 43.64 6.17 -27.92
CA SER A 138 44.76 6.25 -28.88
C SER A 138 46.11 5.97 -28.23
N ALA A 139 46.32 6.40 -26.98
CA ALA A 139 47.53 6.05 -26.22
C ALA A 139 47.62 4.54 -25.94
N GLU A 140 46.51 3.89 -25.57
CA GLU A 140 46.46 2.43 -25.37
C GLU A 140 46.73 1.66 -26.68
N PHE A 141 46.17 2.10 -27.81
CA PHE A 141 46.44 1.51 -29.11
C PHE A 141 47.92 1.66 -29.51
N ARG A 142 48.48 2.87 -29.36
CA ARG A 142 49.88 3.14 -29.68
C ARG A 142 50.85 2.33 -28.81
N ALA A 143 50.52 2.15 -27.53
CA ALA A 143 51.30 1.29 -26.64
C ALA A 143 51.29 -0.17 -27.13
N LYS A 144 50.13 -0.69 -27.54
CA LYS A 144 50.03 -2.06 -28.09
C LYS A 144 50.82 -2.22 -29.39
N GLU A 145 50.74 -1.27 -30.31
CA GLU A 145 51.53 -1.28 -31.55
C GLU A 145 53.03 -1.27 -31.26
N PHE A 146 53.48 -0.40 -30.35
CA PHE A 146 54.87 -0.33 -29.92
C PHE A 146 55.37 -1.67 -29.36
N PHE A 147 54.57 -2.33 -28.51
CA PHE A 147 54.94 -3.66 -28.00
C PHE A 147 55.04 -4.72 -29.11
N GLN A 148 54.14 -4.70 -30.10
CA GLN A 148 54.21 -5.61 -31.25
C GLN A 148 55.43 -5.34 -32.13
N GLU A 149 55.82 -4.08 -32.31
CA GLU A 149 57.03 -3.71 -33.04
C GLU A 149 58.28 -4.18 -32.30
N GLN A 150 58.36 -3.97 -30.98
CA GLN A 150 59.48 -4.47 -30.18
C GLN A 150 59.64 -5.99 -30.26
N GLN A 151 58.55 -6.75 -30.30
CA GLN A 151 58.62 -8.21 -30.51
C GLN A 151 59.20 -8.59 -31.88
N LYS A 152 59.05 -7.72 -32.90
CA LYS A 152 59.61 -7.92 -34.24
C LYS A 152 61.06 -7.45 -34.34
N TRP A 153 61.55 -6.66 -33.38
CA TRP A 153 62.93 -6.21 -33.39
C TRP A 153 63.87 -7.40 -33.25
N LYS A 154 64.76 -7.53 -34.21
CA LYS A 154 65.90 -8.44 -34.15
C LYS A 154 67.14 -7.56 -34.02
N TRP A 155 68.02 -7.91 -33.08
CA TRP A 155 69.33 -7.27 -32.97
C TRP A 155 70.04 -7.38 -34.32
N SER A 156 70.54 -6.25 -34.82
CA SER A 156 71.38 -6.27 -36.02
C SER A 156 72.63 -7.11 -35.74
N ALA A 157 72.98 -8.01 -36.65
CA ALA A 157 74.18 -8.84 -36.51
C ALA A 157 75.49 -8.03 -36.61
N GLU A 158 75.41 -6.81 -37.13
CA GLU A 158 76.55 -5.88 -37.18
C GLU A 158 76.70 -5.15 -35.84
N LEU A 159 77.85 -5.36 -35.19
CA LEU A 159 78.33 -4.50 -34.11
C LEU A 159 78.68 -3.14 -34.71
N ARG A 160 77.76 -2.18 -34.62
CA ARG A 160 78.07 -0.77 -34.89
C ARG A 160 78.71 -0.19 -33.63
N GLY A 161 80.04 -0.13 -33.64
CA GLY A 161 80.88 0.64 -32.70
C GLY A 161 81.18 2.03 -33.24
#